data_AF-A0A9D6VFY8-F1
#
_entry.id   AF-A0A9D6VFY8-F1
#
_cell.length_a   1.000
_cell.length_b   1.000
_cell.length_c   1.000
_cell.angle_alpha   90.00
_cell.angle_beta   90.00
_cell.angle_gamma   90.00
#
_symmetry.space_group_name_H-M   'P 1'
#
loop_
_entity.id
_entity.type
_entity.pdbx_description
1 polymer ?
#
loop_
_entity_poly.entity_id
_entity_poly.type
_entity_poly.pdbx_seq_one_letter_code
_entity_poly.pdbx_strand_id
1 'polypeptide(L)'
;MTGPNKNRTGFTFLEIMVAVAILSISLIAALRAQSQSIRTAAECVEKIKLVNMAKEKIGEIEAQGFPNTGESEGEFEDYPGYYWKVTVKPVSSDILGLDKSTASVSLGDYLRDVKVTIYNERKDRELFSIETFVAAQE
;
A
#
# COMPACT_ATOMS: atom_id res chain seq x y z
N MET A 1 25.27 -76.05 -17.75
CA MET A 1 25.24 -75.01 -16.71
C MET A 1 25.51 -73.67 -17.37
N THR A 2 24.49 -72.92 -17.75
CA THR A 2 24.62 -71.57 -18.33
C THR A 2 23.81 -70.62 -17.45
N GLY A 3 24.50 -69.67 -16.82
CA GLY A 3 23.96 -68.77 -15.80
C GLY A 3 22.92 -67.78 -16.33
N PRO A 4 22.17 -67.13 -15.42
CA PRO A 4 21.00 -66.34 -15.78
C PRO A 4 21.38 -65.13 -16.64
N ASN A 5 20.59 -64.91 -17.70
CA ASN A 5 20.70 -63.80 -18.62
C ASN A 5 20.42 -62.49 -17.87
N LYS A 6 21.41 -61.58 -17.85
CA LYS A 6 21.24 -60.23 -17.26
C LYS A 6 20.34 -59.40 -18.17
N ASN A 7 19.11 -59.17 -17.75
CA ASN A 7 18.17 -58.27 -18.42
C ASN A 7 18.78 -56.86 -18.47
N ARG A 8 19.11 -56.39 -19.69
CA ARG A 8 19.55 -55.02 -19.93
C ARG A 8 18.33 -54.09 -19.84
N THR A 9 18.13 -53.50 -18.68
CA THR A 9 17.15 -52.42 -18.47
C THR A 9 17.73 -51.12 -19.04
N GLY A 10 17.44 -50.84 -20.31
CA GLY A 10 17.67 -49.52 -20.89
C GLY A 10 16.51 -48.60 -20.57
N PHE A 11 16.79 -47.31 -20.34
CA PHE A 11 15.76 -46.27 -20.25
C PHE A 11 14.89 -46.30 -21.51
N THR A 12 13.58 -46.35 -21.33
CA THR A 12 12.67 -46.28 -22.47
C THR A 12 12.56 -44.84 -22.96
N PHE A 13 12.36 -44.63 -24.26
CA PHE A 13 12.11 -43.29 -24.81
C PHE A 13 10.90 -42.62 -24.13
N LEU A 14 9.89 -43.43 -23.77
CA LEU A 14 8.71 -43.01 -23.02
C LEU A 14 9.07 -42.39 -21.66
N GLU A 15 10.06 -42.94 -20.97
CA GLU A 15 10.47 -42.49 -19.63
C GLU A 15 11.12 -41.10 -19.66
N ILE A 16 11.96 -40.84 -20.67
CA ILE A 16 12.52 -39.50 -20.91
C ILE A 16 11.40 -38.51 -21.28
N MET A 17 10.46 -38.91 -22.14
CA MET A 17 9.33 -38.05 -22.50
C MET A 17 8.48 -37.68 -21.29
N VAL A 18 8.17 -38.64 -20.43
CA VAL A 18 7.41 -38.41 -19.19
C VAL A 18 8.20 -37.52 -18.23
N ALA A 19 9.50 -37.74 -18.07
CA ALA A 19 10.36 -36.90 -17.24
C ALA A 19 10.38 -35.44 -17.73
N VAL A 20 10.56 -35.22 -19.03
CA VAL A 20 10.54 -33.88 -19.63
C VAL A 20 9.16 -33.23 -19.49
N ALA A 21 8.07 -33.99 -19.64
CA ALA A 21 6.71 -33.49 -19.44
C ALA A 21 6.50 -32.98 -18.01
N ILE A 22 6.90 -33.77 -17.01
CA ILE A 22 6.82 -33.37 -15.59
C ILE A 22 7.69 -32.14 -15.32
N LEU A 23 8.95 -32.15 -15.78
CA LEU A 23 9.87 -31.02 -15.61
C LEU A 23 9.31 -29.74 -16.24
N SER A 24 8.71 -29.83 -17.42
CA SER A 24 8.13 -28.68 -18.10
C SER A 24 6.97 -28.09 -17.31
N ILE A 25 6.08 -28.93 -16.78
CA ILE A 25 4.96 -28.50 -15.93
C ILE A 25 5.48 -27.79 -14.67
N SER A 26 6.47 -28.38 -13.99
CA SER A 26 7.08 -27.80 -12.80
C SER A 26 7.75 -26.46 -13.10
N LEU A 27 8.47 -26.34 -14.22
CA LEU A 27 9.13 -25.10 -14.61
C LEU A 27 8.10 -23.99 -14.92
N ILE A 28 7.00 -24.32 -15.60
CA ILE A 28 5.92 -23.36 -15.85
C ILE A 28 5.32 -22.87 -14.53
N ALA A 29 5.07 -23.76 -13.57
CA ALA A 29 4.57 -23.37 -12.26
C ALA A 29 5.54 -22.44 -11.51
N ALA A 30 6.84 -22.74 -11.55
CA ALA A 30 7.88 -21.91 -10.95
C ALA A 30 7.95 -20.52 -11.61
N LEU A 31 7.93 -20.45 -12.94
CA LEU A 31 7.94 -19.19 -13.70
C LEU A 31 6.70 -18.33 -13.39
N ARG A 32 5.53 -18.97 -13.25
CA ARG A 32 4.30 -18.27 -12.85
C ARG A 32 4.41 -17.69 -11.44
N ALA A 33 4.90 -18.46 -10.47
CA ALA A 33 5.11 -17.98 -9.10
C ALA A 33 6.11 -16.80 -9.04
N GLN A 34 7.19 -16.89 -9.82
CA GLN A 34 8.18 -15.81 -9.92
C GLN A 34 7.57 -14.55 -10.54
N SER A 35 6.80 -14.71 -11.62
CA SER A 35 6.14 -13.60 -12.32
C SER A 35 5.12 -12.91 -11.42
N GLN A 36 4.37 -13.68 -10.64
CA GLN A 36 3.44 -13.14 -9.64
C GLN A 36 4.19 -12.34 -8.57
N SER A 37 5.30 -12.86 -8.08
CA SER A 37 6.11 -12.18 -7.05
C SER A 37 6.63 -10.83 -7.55
N ILE A 38 7.08 -10.75 -8.80
CA ILE A 38 7.53 -9.49 -9.42
C ILE A 38 6.38 -8.47 -9.53
N ARG A 39 5.20 -8.92 -9.97
CA ARG A 39 4.02 -8.03 -10.06
C ARG A 39 3.64 -7.47 -8.70
N THR A 40 3.56 -8.33 -7.68
CA THR A 40 3.26 -7.90 -6.31
C THR A 40 4.34 -6.96 -5.76
N ALA A 41 5.62 -7.20 -6.05
CA ALA A 41 6.69 -6.29 -5.66
C ALA A 41 6.54 -4.91 -6.32
N ALA A 42 6.22 -4.85 -7.61
CA ALA A 42 5.98 -3.59 -8.31
C ALA A 42 4.81 -2.81 -7.70
N GLU A 43 3.68 -3.48 -7.44
CA GLU A 43 2.52 -2.87 -6.74
C GLU A 43 2.89 -2.36 -5.34
N CYS A 44 3.76 -3.07 -4.62
CA CYS A 44 4.24 -2.66 -3.29
C CYS A 44 5.08 -1.38 -3.37
N VAL A 45 5.98 -1.29 -4.36
CA VAL A 45 6.80 -0.09 -4.59
C VAL A 45 5.92 1.13 -4.87
N GLU A 46 4.88 0.98 -5.70
CA GLU A 46 3.92 2.06 -5.96
C GLU A 46 3.18 2.50 -4.69
N LYS A 47 2.75 1.56 -3.85
CA LYS A 47 2.09 1.87 -2.56
C LYS A 47 3.05 2.56 -1.59
N ILE A 48 4.29 2.10 -1.47
CA ILE A 48 5.31 2.73 -0.62
C ILE A 48 5.54 4.18 -1.04
N LYS A 49 5.55 4.46 -2.35
CA LYS A 49 5.65 5.82 -2.88
C LYS A 49 4.49 6.70 -2.37
N LEU A 50 3.24 6.25 -2.49
CA LEU A 50 2.06 6.97 -2.00
C LEU A 50 2.10 7.18 -0.48
N VAL A 51 2.54 6.18 0.28
CA VAL A 51 2.69 6.31 1.73
C VAL A 51 3.75 7.35 2.10
N ASN A 52 4.87 7.39 1.38
CA ASN A 52 5.92 8.37 1.62
C ASN A 52 5.43 9.79 1.32
N MET A 53 4.74 10.01 0.21
CA MET A 53 4.11 11.30 -0.12
C MET A 53 3.13 11.75 0.97
N ALA A 54 2.30 10.83 1.47
CA ALA A 54 1.34 11.14 2.52
C ALA A 54 2.03 11.51 3.83
N LYS A 55 3.10 10.78 4.20
CA LYS A 55 3.92 11.07 5.39
C LYS A 55 4.64 12.40 5.28
N GLU A 56 5.19 12.72 4.12
CA GLU A 56 5.82 14.01 3.86
C GLU A 56 4.83 15.15 4.05
N LYS A 57 3.63 15.02 3.47
CA LYS A 57 2.57 16.03 3.63
C LYS A 57 2.11 16.18 5.08
N ILE A 58 1.97 15.08 5.82
CA ILE A 58 1.68 15.13 7.26
C ILE A 58 2.82 15.84 8.00
N GLY A 59 4.07 15.49 7.71
CA GLY A 59 5.24 16.13 8.33
C GLY A 59 5.30 17.63 8.08
N GLU A 60 4.94 18.10 6.88
CA GLU A 60 4.79 19.53 6.58
C GLU A 60 3.72 20.20 7.46
N ILE A 61 2.55 19.55 7.62
CA ILE A 61 1.45 20.07 8.45
C ILE A 61 1.87 20.13 9.92
N GLU A 62 2.49 19.06 10.43
CA GLU A 62 3.00 18.99 11.80
C GLU A 62 4.11 20.03 12.05
N ALA A 63 4.99 20.26 11.08
CA ALA A 63 6.05 21.27 11.18
C ALA A 63 5.50 22.71 11.20
N GLN A 64 4.33 22.96 10.59
CA GLN A 64 3.62 24.24 10.68
C GLN A 64 2.89 24.41 12.03
N GLY A 65 2.83 23.36 12.86
CA GLY A 65 2.21 23.39 14.17
C GLY A 65 0.74 22.99 14.13
N PHE A 66 -0.11 23.73 14.86
CA PHE A 66 -1.53 23.39 14.97
C PHE A 66 -2.31 23.87 13.73
N PRO A 67 -2.87 22.95 12.92
CA PRO A 67 -3.48 23.33 11.66
C PRO A 67 -4.84 24.01 11.85
N ASN A 68 -5.09 25.05 11.06
CA ASN A 68 -6.41 25.66 10.97
C ASN A 68 -7.40 24.69 10.30
N THR A 69 -8.65 24.72 10.75
CA THR A 69 -9.74 23.96 10.13
C THR A 69 -9.97 24.44 8.70
N GLY A 70 -10.17 23.51 7.77
CA GLY A 70 -10.43 23.85 6.37
C GLY A 70 -10.01 22.74 5.41
N GLU A 71 -10.06 23.07 4.12
CA GLU A 71 -9.53 22.21 3.07
C GLU A 71 -8.42 22.95 2.32
N SER A 72 -7.36 22.22 2.00
CA SER A 72 -6.27 22.70 1.15
C SER A 72 -6.01 21.65 0.08
N GLU A 73 -5.73 22.07 -1.14
CA GLU A 73 -5.35 21.18 -2.23
C GLU A 73 -4.20 21.76 -3.04
N GLY A 74 -3.44 20.88 -3.68
CA GLY A 74 -2.32 21.25 -4.50
C GLY A 74 -1.71 20.07 -5.24
N GLU A 75 -0.65 20.33 -5.98
CA GLU A 75 0.22 19.32 -6.58
C GLU A 75 1.43 19.09 -5.67
N PHE A 76 2.02 17.90 -5.70
CA PHE A 76 3.30 17.64 -5.05
C PHE A 76 4.44 18.22 -5.90
N GLU A 77 5.30 19.04 -5.30
CA GLU A 77 6.46 19.62 -6.01
C GLU A 77 7.45 18.55 -6.48
N ASP A 78 7.75 17.58 -5.61
CA ASP A 78 8.67 16.47 -5.90
C ASP A 78 8.03 15.32 -6.69
N TYR A 79 6.70 15.37 -6.89
CA TYR A 79 5.96 14.33 -7.60
C TYR A 79 4.96 14.91 -8.60
N PRO A 80 5.44 15.38 -9.78
CA PRO A 80 4.58 15.88 -10.83
C PRO A 80 3.50 14.88 -11.20
N GLY A 81 2.28 15.39 -11.36
CA GLY A 81 1.09 14.61 -11.68
C GLY A 81 0.37 13.96 -10.48
N TYR A 82 0.91 14.06 -9.27
CA TYR A 82 0.19 13.66 -8.07
C TYR A 82 -0.39 14.88 -7.37
N TYR A 83 -1.68 14.80 -7.06
CA TYR A 83 -2.40 15.86 -6.37
C TYR A 83 -2.72 15.43 -4.95
N TRP A 84 -2.65 16.36 -4.01
CA TRP A 84 -3.03 16.14 -2.63
C TRP A 84 -4.23 17.01 -2.27
N LYS A 85 -5.04 16.51 -1.35
CA LYS A 85 -6.07 17.24 -0.64
C LYS A 85 -5.94 16.96 0.84
N VAL A 86 -5.82 18.02 1.62
CA VAL A 86 -5.81 17.98 3.08
C VAL A 86 -7.15 18.51 3.56
N THR A 87 -7.83 17.74 4.39
CA THR A 87 -9.05 18.17 5.06
C THR A 87 -8.80 18.13 6.57
N VAL A 88 -8.88 19.31 7.20
CA VAL A 88 -8.70 19.49 8.64
C VAL A 88 -10.05 19.77 9.27
N LYS A 89 -10.44 18.96 10.25
CA LYS A 89 -11.71 19.08 10.99
C LYS A 89 -11.44 19.14 12.50
N PRO A 90 -12.27 19.87 13.27
CA PRO A 90 -12.22 19.75 14.73
C PRO A 90 -12.61 18.32 15.12
N VAL A 91 -11.92 17.76 16.10
CA VAL A 91 -12.26 16.44 16.65
C VAL A 91 -13.65 16.51 17.28
N SER A 92 -14.58 15.67 16.83
CA SER A 92 -15.94 15.64 17.36
C SER A 92 -16.04 14.75 18.60
N SER A 93 -16.97 15.10 19.48
CA SER A 93 -17.29 14.37 20.72
C SER A 93 -17.76 12.92 20.48
N ASP A 94 -18.17 12.59 19.25
CA ASP A 94 -18.59 11.24 18.85
C ASP A 94 -17.45 10.22 18.95
N ILE A 95 -16.18 10.65 18.80
CA ILE A 95 -15.00 9.77 18.86
C ILE A 95 -14.68 9.34 20.31
N LEU A 96 -15.07 10.13 21.31
CA LEU A 96 -14.73 9.93 22.72
C LEU A 96 -15.90 9.44 23.58
N GLY A 97 -17.10 9.25 22.99
CA GLY A 97 -18.30 8.85 23.72
C GLY A 97 -18.75 9.88 24.76
N LEU A 98 -18.37 11.15 24.60
CA LEU A 98 -18.70 12.24 25.51
C LEU A 98 -19.96 12.97 25.06
N ASP A 99 -20.71 13.52 26.02
CA ASP A 99 -21.91 14.31 25.73
C ASP A 99 -21.58 15.53 24.85
N LYS A 100 -22.36 15.70 23.78
CA LYS A 100 -22.11 16.63 22.65
C LYS A 100 -22.03 18.10 23.07
N SER A 101 -22.59 18.42 24.22
CA SER A 101 -22.77 19.78 24.75
C SER A 101 -21.49 20.40 25.32
N THR A 102 -20.57 19.60 25.91
CA THR A 102 -19.40 20.14 26.64
C THR A 102 -18.06 19.90 25.91
N ALA A 103 -17.97 18.83 25.09
CA ALA A 103 -16.71 18.39 24.50
C ALA A 103 -16.33 19.08 23.17
N SER A 104 -17.30 19.65 22.45
CA SER A 104 -17.05 20.32 21.16
C SER A 104 -16.25 21.62 21.29
N VAL A 105 -16.35 22.30 22.43
CA VAL A 105 -15.67 23.58 22.70
C VAL A 105 -14.28 23.38 23.31
N SER A 106 -14.03 22.26 24.00
CA SER A 106 -12.76 22.04 24.73
C SER A 106 -11.76 21.11 24.03
N LEU A 107 -12.16 20.34 23.01
CA LEU A 107 -11.25 19.42 22.27
C LEU A 107 -11.11 19.71 20.77
N GLY A 108 -12.04 20.49 20.19
CA GLY A 108 -11.62 21.54 19.24
C GLY A 108 -10.55 22.41 19.92
N ASP A 109 -9.99 23.47 19.39
CA ASP A 109 -8.86 24.19 20.05
C ASP A 109 -7.55 23.41 20.39
N TYR A 110 -7.58 22.14 20.82
CA TYR A 110 -6.40 21.33 21.17
C TYR A 110 -6.18 20.12 20.27
N LEU A 111 -7.22 19.58 19.63
CA LEU A 111 -7.08 18.47 18.69
C LEU A 111 -7.73 18.78 17.34
N ARG A 112 -7.08 18.32 16.27
CA ARG A 112 -7.56 18.38 14.89
C ARG A 112 -7.46 17.00 14.25
N ASP A 113 -8.53 16.59 13.59
CA ASP A 113 -8.54 15.47 12.66
C ASP A 113 -8.03 15.96 11.31
N VAL A 114 -6.95 15.36 10.83
CA VAL A 114 -6.27 15.71 9.59
C VAL A 114 -6.32 14.51 8.66
N LYS A 115 -7.07 14.65 7.57
CA LYS A 115 -7.13 13.69 6.48
C LYS A 115 -6.29 14.17 5.31
N VAL A 116 -5.35 13.35 4.87
CA VAL A 116 -4.57 13.58 3.65
C VAL A 116 -4.99 12.55 2.62
N THR A 117 -5.50 13.02 1.48
CA THR A 117 -5.90 12.20 0.35
C THR A 117 -5.05 12.51 -0.87
N ILE A 118 -4.53 11.48 -1.52
CA ILE A 118 -3.72 11.57 -2.73
C ILE A 118 -4.55 11.10 -3.92
N TYR A 119 -4.56 11.92 -4.96
CA TYR A 119 -5.23 11.68 -6.23
C TYR A 119 -4.23 11.53 -7.37
N ASN A 120 -4.68 10.87 -8.43
CA ASN A 120 -3.97 10.81 -9.70
C ASN A 120 -4.08 12.14 -10.48
N GLU A 121 -3.33 12.26 -11.58
CA GLU A 121 -3.28 13.40 -12.49
C GLU A 121 -4.65 13.93 -12.91
N ARG A 122 -5.61 13.03 -13.10
CA ARG A 122 -6.96 13.35 -13.56
C ARG A 122 -7.91 13.76 -12.43
N LYS A 123 -7.47 13.72 -11.17
CA LYS A 123 -8.28 13.85 -9.95
C LYS A 123 -9.55 12.98 -9.93
N ASP A 124 -9.58 11.91 -10.74
CA ASP A 124 -10.75 11.04 -10.94
C ASP A 124 -10.76 9.84 -9.98
N ARG A 125 -9.58 9.45 -9.49
CA ARG A 125 -9.39 8.31 -8.60
C ARG A 125 -8.55 8.68 -7.40
N GLU A 126 -9.09 8.38 -6.22
CA GLU A 126 -8.33 8.34 -4.97
C GLU A 126 -7.34 7.17 -5.01
N LEU A 127 -6.06 7.48 -4.85
CA LEU A 127 -4.98 6.51 -4.85
C LEU A 127 -4.66 6.02 -3.44
N PHE A 128 -4.70 6.94 -2.47
CA PHE A 128 -4.38 6.66 -1.08
C PHE A 128 -4.97 7.74 -0.17
N SER A 129 -5.33 7.38 1.05
CA SER A 129 -5.75 8.32 2.09
C SER A 129 -5.29 7.86 3.45
N ILE A 130 -4.87 8.81 4.28
CA ILE A 130 -4.47 8.60 5.67
C ILE A 130 -5.15 9.64 6.55
N GLU A 131 -5.64 9.20 7.70
CA GLU A 131 -6.24 10.05 8.73
C GLU A 131 -5.31 10.03 9.94
N THR A 132 -5.02 11.20 10.50
CA THR A 132 -4.21 11.37 11.70
C THR A 132 -4.79 12.47 12.58
N PHE A 133 -4.42 12.46 13.87
CA PHE A 133 -4.79 13.52 14.81
C PHE A 133 -3.57 14.37 15.13
N VAL A 134 -3.71 15.69 14.98
CA VAL A 134 -2.68 16.66 15.36
C VAL A 134 -3.15 17.42 16.60
N ALA A 135 -2.29 17.45 17.61
CA ALA A 135 -2.52 18.18 18.84
C ALA A 135 -1.84 19.56 18.84
N ALA A 136 -2.43 20.54 19.51
CA ALA A 136 -1.75 21.79 19.80
C ALA A 136 -0.56 21.51 20.73
N GLN A 137 0.62 22.02 20.38
CA GLN A 137 1.77 22.01 21.30
C GLN A 137 1.62 23.17 22.29
N GLU A 138 1.89 22.90 23.58
CA GLU A 138 1.88 23.90 24.68
C GLU A 138 2.90 25.03 24.47
#